data_AF-A0A9E1YX16-F1
#
_entry.id   AF-A0A9E1YX16-F1
#
_cell.length_a   1.000
_cell.length_b   1.000
_cell.length_c   1.000
_cell.angle_alpha   90.00
_cell.angle_beta   90.00
_cell.angle_gamma   90.00
#
_symmetry.space_group_name_H-M   'P 1'
#
loop_
_entity.id
_entity.type
_entity.pdbx_description
1 polymer ?
#
loop_
_entity_poly.entity_id
_entity_poly.type
_entity_poly.pdbx_seq_one_letter_code
_entity_poly.pdbx_strand_id
1 'polypeptide(L)'
;APRVLEPFFPPAATEPIRLHVDAKRYLCAVEPSYYDRLSDASIHTMSLQGGIMSAEQAEAFAANPHCEDAVRLRRWDEEGKSPDAVVPGFEHYRVMLEALVAQHSDLSNR
;
A
#
# COMPACT_ATOMS: atom_id res chain seq x y z
N ALA A 1 -11.38 -0.82 -2.34
CA ALA A 1 -10.92 -0.65 -0.95
C ALA A 1 -10.80 0.83 -0.55
N PRO A 2 -9.95 1.68 -1.18
CA PRO A 2 -9.73 3.05 -0.69
C PRO A 2 -11.00 3.90 -0.63
N ARG A 3 -11.89 3.81 -1.63
CA ARG A 3 -13.21 4.49 -1.63
C ARG A 3 -14.09 4.25 -0.39
N VAL A 4 -13.93 3.12 0.28
CA VAL A 4 -14.70 2.82 1.51
C VAL A 4 -14.06 3.49 2.72
N LEU A 5 -12.74 3.67 2.70
CA LEU A 5 -11.95 4.22 3.81
C LEU A 5 -11.81 5.74 3.74
N GLU A 6 -11.84 6.31 2.52
CA GLU A 6 -11.70 7.75 2.24
C GLU A 6 -12.58 8.66 3.11
N PRO A 7 -13.85 8.34 3.43
CA PRO A 7 -14.66 9.19 4.30
C PRO A 7 -14.26 9.18 5.78
N PHE A 8 -13.43 8.22 6.20
CA PHE A 8 -13.18 7.96 7.62
C PHE A 8 -11.70 8.11 8.01
N PHE A 9 -10.78 8.03 7.05
CA PHE A 9 -9.35 8.03 7.30
C PHE A 9 -8.63 9.10 6.48
N PRO A 10 -7.54 9.69 7.02
CA PRO A 10 -6.78 10.71 6.31
C PRO A 10 -6.07 10.13 5.06
N PRO A 11 -5.69 10.98 4.09
CA PRO A 11 -4.91 10.58 2.92
C PRO A 11 -3.64 9.80 3.25
N ALA A 12 -2.98 10.12 4.37
CA ALA A 12 -1.80 9.39 4.84
C ALA A 12 -2.04 7.88 5.05
N ALA A 13 -3.28 7.46 5.33
CA ALA A 13 -3.66 6.05 5.44
C ALA A 13 -4.25 5.50 4.13
N THR A 14 -5.07 6.30 3.42
CA THR A 14 -5.80 5.81 2.23
C THR A 14 -4.98 5.84 0.95
N GLU A 15 -4.07 6.80 0.77
CA GLU A 15 -3.24 6.94 -0.43
C GLU A 15 -2.25 5.77 -0.60
N PRO A 16 -1.54 5.31 0.44
CA PRO A 16 -0.70 4.12 0.32
C PRO A 16 -1.50 2.87 -0.09
N ILE A 17 -2.72 2.70 0.45
CA ILE A 17 -3.63 1.62 0.08
C ILE A 17 -4.06 1.76 -1.38
N ARG A 18 -4.33 2.98 -1.86
CA ARG A 18 -4.68 3.24 -3.26
C ARG A 18 -3.51 2.92 -4.20
N LEU A 19 -2.30 3.25 -3.78
CA LEU A 19 -1.09 3.17 -4.59
C LEU A 19 -0.37 1.81 -4.52
N HIS A 20 -0.77 0.87 -3.65
CA HIS A 20 0.00 -0.36 -3.42
C HIS A 20 0.23 -1.22 -4.69
N VAL A 21 -0.66 -1.19 -5.68
CA VAL A 21 -0.45 -1.87 -6.97
C VAL A 21 0.65 -1.18 -7.77
N ASP A 22 0.60 0.15 -7.88
CA ASP A 22 1.62 0.92 -8.57
C ASP A 22 2.97 0.82 -7.85
N ALA A 23 2.98 0.78 -6.52
CA ALA A 23 4.20 0.52 -5.74
C ALA A 23 4.85 -0.83 -6.08
N LYS A 24 4.05 -1.87 -6.36
CA LYS A 24 4.56 -3.17 -6.83
C LYS A 24 5.27 -3.02 -8.17
N ARG A 25 4.62 -2.36 -9.12
CA ARG A 25 5.14 -2.14 -10.49
C ARG A 25 6.39 -1.25 -10.48
N TYR A 26 6.40 -0.25 -9.62
CA TYR A 26 7.52 0.65 -9.37
C TYR A 26 8.72 -0.11 -8.80
N LEU A 27 8.52 -0.90 -7.74
CA LEU A 27 9.60 -1.67 -7.12
C LEU A 27 10.26 -2.64 -8.10
N CYS A 28 9.48 -3.32 -8.96
CA CYS A 28 10.06 -4.16 -10.02
C CYS A 28 10.83 -3.37 -11.09
N ALA A 29 10.55 -2.07 -11.26
CA ALA A 29 11.26 -1.21 -12.21
C ALA A 29 12.59 -0.69 -11.64
N VAL A 30 12.60 -0.26 -10.37
CA VAL A 30 13.78 0.37 -9.74
C VAL A 30 14.66 -0.61 -8.96
N GLU A 31 14.12 -1.76 -8.56
CA GLU A 31 14.82 -2.85 -7.87
C GLU A 31 14.56 -4.15 -8.64
N PRO A 32 15.39 -4.51 -9.64
CA PRO A 32 15.13 -5.70 -10.46
C PRO A 32 15.01 -7.00 -9.65
N SER A 33 15.75 -7.12 -8.55
CA SER A 33 15.69 -8.28 -7.63
C SER A 33 14.38 -8.36 -6.83
N TYR A 34 13.55 -7.31 -6.83
CA TYR A 34 12.25 -7.32 -6.17
C TYR A 34 11.27 -8.25 -6.86
N TYR A 35 11.39 -8.43 -8.18
CA TYR A 35 10.52 -9.34 -8.93
C TYR A 35 10.61 -10.78 -8.39
N ASP A 36 11.80 -11.23 -8.01
CA ASP A 36 12.05 -12.57 -7.46
C ASP A 36 11.45 -12.76 -6.06
N ARG A 37 11.06 -11.67 -5.38
CA ARG A 37 10.42 -11.70 -4.06
C ARG A 37 8.89 -11.80 -4.15
N LEU A 38 8.32 -11.67 -5.34
CA LEU A 38 6.88 -11.74 -5.53
C LEU A 38 6.40 -13.20 -5.40
N SER A 39 5.33 -13.41 -4.65
CA SER A 39 4.58 -14.67 -4.67
C SER A 39 4.01 -14.95 -6.07
N ASP A 40 3.70 -16.21 -6.35
CA ASP A 40 3.10 -16.63 -7.62
C ASP A 40 1.83 -15.84 -7.97
N ALA A 41 0.98 -15.55 -6.97
CA ALA A 41 -0.22 -14.73 -7.15
C ALA A 41 0.10 -13.27 -7.52
N SER A 42 1.13 -12.69 -6.90
CA SER A 42 1.62 -11.34 -7.21
C SER A 42 2.19 -11.25 -8.63
N ILE A 43 2.90 -12.29 -9.09
CA ILE A 43 3.42 -12.41 -10.45
C ILE A 43 2.28 -12.53 -11.46
N HIS A 44 1.33 -13.44 -11.23
CA HIS A 44 0.20 -13.66 -12.13
C HIS A 44 -0.60 -12.37 -12.37
N THR A 45 -0.87 -11.62 -11.31
CA THR A 45 -1.64 -10.36 -11.38
C THR A 45 -0.84 -9.19 -11.96
N MET A 46 0.50 -9.26 -12.01
CA MET A 46 1.36 -8.18 -12.51
C MET A 46 1.07 -7.82 -13.96
N SER A 47 0.92 -8.81 -14.84
CA SER A 47 0.67 -8.58 -16.27
C SER A 47 -0.68 -7.90 -16.52
N LEU A 48 -1.70 -8.28 -15.74
CA LEU A 48 -3.05 -7.69 -15.79
C LEU A 48 -3.08 -6.24 -15.28
N GLN A 49 -2.07 -5.84 -14.52
CA GLN A 49 -1.94 -4.52 -13.90
C GLN A 49 -1.05 -3.57 -14.71
N GLY A 50 -0.70 -3.93 -15.95
CA GLY A 50 0.11 -3.10 -16.84
C GLY A 50 1.62 -3.30 -16.68
N GLY A 51 2.05 -4.39 -16.03
CA GLY A 51 3.46 -4.81 -15.98
C GLY A 51 4.39 -3.86 -15.21
N ILE A 52 5.69 -4.07 -15.39
CA ILE A 52 6.74 -3.22 -14.80
C ILE A 52 6.62 -1.79 -15.38
N MET A 53 6.80 -0.78 -14.54
CA MET A 53 6.75 0.63 -14.98
C MET A 53 7.87 0.97 -15.96
N SER A 54 7.59 1.88 -16.91
CA SER A 54 8.64 2.56 -17.68
C SER A 54 9.42 3.53 -16.80
N ALA A 55 10.54 4.06 -17.30
CA ALA A 55 11.31 5.08 -16.60
C ALA A 55 10.47 6.34 -16.30
N GLU A 56 9.66 6.82 -17.26
CA GLU A 56 8.82 8.00 -17.04
C GLU A 56 7.72 7.73 -16.01
N GLN A 57 7.13 6.53 -16.03
CA GLN A 57 6.14 6.13 -15.04
C GLN A 57 6.73 6.03 -13.64
N ALA A 58 7.95 5.49 -13.52
CA ALA A 58 8.64 5.38 -12.25
C ALA A 58 9.02 6.76 -11.69
N GLU A 59 9.45 7.69 -12.54
CA GLU A 59 9.73 9.08 -12.14
C GLU A 59 8.45 9.79 -11.67
N ALA A 60 7.34 9.65 -12.41
CA ALA A 60 6.05 10.22 -12.01
C ALA A 60 5.52 9.62 -10.69
N PHE A 61 5.71 8.32 -10.47
CA PHE A 61 5.35 7.67 -9.20
C PHE A 61 6.22 8.16 -8.05
N ALA A 62 7.55 8.28 -8.27
CA ALA A 62 8.48 8.76 -7.26
C ALA A 62 8.20 10.22 -6.83
N ALA A 63 7.62 11.03 -7.70
CA ALA A 63 7.20 12.41 -7.39
C ALA A 63 5.91 12.48 -6.53
N ASN A 64 5.20 11.35 -6.31
CA ASN A 64 4.02 11.34 -5.46
C ASN A 64 4.40 11.50 -3.98
N PRO A 65 3.77 12.43 -3.22
CA PRO A 65 4.06 12.62 -1.79
C PRO A 65 3.88 11.36 -0.91
N HIS A 66 3.10 10.38 -1.37
CA HIS A 66 2.82 9.13 -0.67
C HIS A 66 3.60 7.93 -1.23
N CYS A 67 4.57 8.16 -2.13
CA CYS A 67 5.39 7.11 -2.74
C CYS A 67 6.07 6.24 -1.68
N GLU A 68 6.76 6.87 -0.72
CA GLU A 68 7.51 6.15 0.30
C GLU A 68 6.60 5.26 1.17
N ASP A 69 5.44 5.78 1.57
CA ASP A 69 4.45 5.03 2.33
C ASP A 69 3.86 3.86 1.54
N ALA A 70 3.55 4.08 0.26
CA ALA A 70 3.04 3.04 -0.63
C ALA A 70 4.07 1.93 -0.84
N VAL A 71 5.35 2.28 -0.98
CA VAL A 71 6.47 1.32 -1.06
C VAL A 71 6.62 0.54 0.24
N ARG A 72 6.58 1.19 1.41
CA ARG A 72 6.61 0.50 2.71
C ARG A 72 5.47 -0.49 2.85
N LEU A 73 4.23 -0.04 2.59
CA LEU A 73 3.04 -0.89 2.66
C LEU A 73 3.16 -2.08 1.70
N ARG A 74 3.69 -1.87 0.49
CA ARG A 74 3.84 -2.94 -0.49
C ARG A 74 4.86 -4.00 -0.08
N ARG A 75 5.94 -3.61 0.61
CA ARG A 75 6.89 -4.58 1.15
C ARG A 75 6.24 -5.44 2.24
N TRP A 76 5.48 -4.81 3.14
CA TRP A 76 4.70 -5.56 4.14
C TRP A 76 3.66 -6.49 3.53
N ASP A 77 2.99 -6.07 2.44
CA ASP A 77 2.04 -6.91 1.69
C ASP A 77 2.71 -8.17 1.14
N GLU A 78 3.95 -8.07 0.66
CA GLU A 78 4.69 -9.23 0.17
C GLU A 78 5.23 -10.11 1.32
N GLU A 79 5.66 -9.52 2.42
CA GLU A 79 6.23 -10.22 3.59
C GLU A 79 5.15 -10.88 4.47
N GLY A 80 3.92 -10.36 4.47
CA GLY A 80 2.79 -10.79 5.32
C GLY A 80 2.12 -12.12 4.94
N LYS A 81 2.86 -13.06 4.32
CA LYS A 81 2.33 -14.32 3.76
C LYS A 81 2.72 -15.56 4.54
N SER A 82 3.40 -15.41 5.68
CA SER A 82 3.78 -16.54 6.53
C SER A 82 2.57 -17.11 7.26
N PRO A 83 2.20 -18.39 7.04
CA PRO A 83 1.06 -19.02 7.72
C PRO A 83 1.32 -19.25 9.21
N ASP A 84 2.59 -19.31 9.63
CA ASP A 84 3.00 -19.56 11.01
C ASP A 84 3.21 -18.26 11.82
N ALA A 85 2.96 -17.10 11.21
CA ALA A 85 3.14 -15.81 11.89
C ALA A 85 2.15 -15.64 13.05
N VAL A 86 2.70 -15.43 14.25
CA VAL A 86 1.91 -15.07 15.43
C VAL A 86 1.76 -13.55 15.46
N VAL A 87 0.57 -13.06 15.13
CA VAL A 87 0.25 -11.62 15.11
C VAL A 87 -0.96 -11.32 16.00
N PRO A 88 -1.07 -10.10 16.53
CA PRO A 88 -2.30 -9.68 17.21
C PRO A 88 -3.50 -9.74 16.27
N GLY A 89 -4.65 -10.14 16.80
CA GLY A 89 -5.91 -10.09 16.05
C GLY A 89 -6.40 -8.65 15.83
N PHE A 90 -7.42 -8.47 14.98
CA PHE A 90 -7.97 -7.16 14.63
C PHE A 90 -8.30 -6.27 15.83
N GLU A 91 -8.84 -6.86 16.92
CA GLU A 91 -9.23 -6.13 18.14
C GLU A 91 -8.08 -5.34 18.76
N HIS A 92 -6.85 -5.85 18.65
CA HIS A 92 -5.66 -5.17 19.15
C HIS A 92 -5.50 -3.76 18.55
N TYR A 93 -5.96 -3.57 17.31
CA TYR A 93 -5.83 -2.32 16.57
C TYR A 93 -7.05 -1.40 16.72
N ARG A 94 -8.14 -1.85 17.38
CA ARG A 94 -9.41 -1.10 17.46
C ARG A 94 -9.21 0.32 18.00
N VAL A 95 -8.55 0.46 19.15
CA VAL A 95 -8.33 1.76 19.80
C VAL A 95 -7.56 2.72 18.89
N MET A 96 -6.57 2.21 18.15
CA MET A 96 -5.81 3.01 17.19
C MET A 96 -6.68 3.46 16.01
N LEU A 97 -7.49 2.55 15.46
CA LEU A 97 -8.39 2.85 14.34
C LEU A 97 -9.46 3.87 14.74
N GLU A 98 -10.09 3.70 15.90
CA GLU A 98 -11.08 4.64 16.44
C GLU A 98 -10.48 6.05 16.64
N ALA A 99 -9.26 6.12 17.17
CA ALA A 99 -8.55 7.39 17.33
C ALA A 99 -8.29 8.09 15.98
N LEU A 100 -7.89 7.34 14.94
CA LEU A 100 -7.68 7.89 13.60
C LEU A 100 -8.99 8.39 12.97
N VAL A 101 -10.09 7.66 13.14
CA VAL A 101 -11.41 8.07 12.64
C VAL A 101 -11.90 9.34 13.34
N ALA A 102 -11.75 9.43 14.67
CA ALA A 102 -12.12 10.61 15.44
C ALA A 102 -11.32 11.84 14.99
N GLN A 103 -9.99 11.72 14.87
CA GLN A 103 -9.13 12.80 14.41
C GLN A 103 -9.49 13.31 13.01
N HIS A 104 -9.81 12.39 12.09
CA HIS A 104 -10.22 12.76 10.73
C HIS A 104 -11.58 13.49 10.72
N SER A 105 -12.53 13.02 11.52
CA SER A 105 -13.86 13.66 11.64
C SER A 105 -13.77 15.09 12.19
N ASP A 106 -12.90 15.32 13.17
CA ASP A 106 -12.67 16.64 13.77
C ASP A 106 -12.02 17.63 12.79
N LEU A 107 -11.16 17.15 11.89
CA LEU A 107 -10.54 17.96 10.85
C LEU A 107 -11.52 18.28 9.71
N SER A 108 -12.39 17.33 9.35
CA SER A 108 -13.39 17.50 8.28
C SER A 108 -14.57 18.38 8.68
N ASN A 109 -14.81 18.58 9.99
CA ASN A 109 -15.85 19.46 10.52
C ASN A 109 -15.39 20.90 10.83
N ARG A 110 -14.12 21.23 10.53
CA ARG A 110 -13.57 22.59 10.65
C ARG A 110 -13.52 23.27 9.29
#